data_AF-A0AA39NY97-F1
#
_entry.id   AF-A0AA39NY97-F1
#
_cell.length_a   1.000
_cell.length_b   1.000
_cell.length_c   1.000
_cell.angle_alpha   90.00
_cell.angle_beta   90.00
_cell.angle_gamma   90.00
#
_symmetry.space_group_name_H-M   'P 1'
#
loop_
_entity.id
_entity.type
_entity.pdbx_description
1 polymer ?
#
loop_
_entity_poly.entity_id
_entity_poly.type
_entity_poly.pdbx_seq_one_letter_code
_entity_poly.pdbx_strand_id
1 'polypeptide(L)'
;MTNEYDFGLAYRSLRQIWYIDDWSTVTDVLWRQSDEDQKGRREALVGNWIVNPRLQPRRVWDLYSNRVVPWWLKSWARMEGGYVYCEWPKPISHAWVDEKDRTAVWTPINGYEWPVPIPKDADLNLIRIEMLNLGHEYVWLDVLCLRQEGGLREDLRVEEWRLDVPTIGHVYQDQSVVCYLSGLGQPLTLNEGDLESDRSWFRRAWTLQEIGQRRVIAGDTLDGPLHAECKDREYATELLTRFHKKLQDTHDWDWLHEILAEMWTRVSTNPVDRIAGLAFVTGSKSIPAYSESASLEHAWTALVDSMHAWTRTELFVLCPEPGDRGPKWRPSWHQ
;
A
#
# COMPACT_ATOMS: atom_id res chain seq x y z
N MET A 1 20.00 14.79 33.67
CA MET A 1 19.13 13.80 33.01
C MET A 1 17.77 14.46 32.83
N THR A 2 17.57 15.13 31.71
CA THR A 2 16.24 15.56 31.28
C THR A 2 15.45 14.30 30.98
N ASN A 3 14.37 14.03 31.71
CA ASN A 3 13.39 13.03 31.28
C ASN A 3 12.87 13.50 29.91
N GLU A 4 13.34 12.87 28.84
CA GLU A 4 12.83 13.10 27.49
C GLU A 4 11.41 12.54 27.43
N TYR A 5 10.45 13.32 27.88
CA TYR A 5 9.04 13.01 27.68
C TYR A 5 8.77 13.08 26.18
N ASP A 6 8.49 11.93 25.56
CA ASP A 6 8.04 11.87 24.17
C ASP A 6 6.61 12.45 24.09
N PHE A 7 6.53 13.75 23.78
CA PHE A 7 5.25 14.44 23.59
C PHE A 7 4.41 13.77 22.50
N GLY A 8 5.02 13.23 21.44
CA GLY A 8 4.29 12.52 20.40
C GLY A 8 3.60 11.27 20.94
N LEU A 9 4.26 10.53 21.82
CA LEU A 9 3.69 9.35 22.50
C LEU A 9 2.55 9.73 23.45
N ALA A 10 2.74 10.78 24.26
CA ALA A 10 1.72 11.28 25.18
C ALA A 10 0.51 11.84 24.42
N TYR A 11 0.76 12.66 23.39
CA TYR A 11 -0.26 13.29 22.56
C TYR A 11 -1.04 12.26 21.73
N ARG A 12 -0.37 11.25 21.16
CA ARG A 12 -1.03 10.08 20.54
C ARG A 12 -2.06 9.48 21.49
N SER A 13 -1.64 9.19 22.72
CA SER A 13 -2.48 8.48 23.70
C SER A 13 -3.67 9.34 24.12
N LEU A 14 -3.46 10.65 24.32
CA LEU A 14 -4.52 11.60 24.69
C LEU A 14 -5.49 11.90 23.54
N ARG A 15 -4.98 12.10 22.32
CA ARG A 15 -5.78 12.42 21.12
C ARG A 15 -6.81 11.32 20.84
N GLN A 16 -6.43 10.07 21.09
CA GLN A 16 -7.29 8.92 20.90
C GLN A 16 -8.49 8.94 21.85
N ILE A 17 -8.34 9.47 23.06
CA ILE A 17 -9.35 9.41 24.12
C ILE A 17 -10.03 10.76 24.37
N TRP A 18 -9.68 11.79 23.57
CA TRP A 18 -10.16 13.16 23.76
C TRP A 18 -11.69 13.26 23.75
N TYR A 19 -12.33 12.43 22.92
CA TYR A 19 -13.78 12.43 22.73
C TYR A 19 -14.51 11.44 23.64
N ILE A 20 -13.85 10.84 24.65
CA ILE A 20 -14.56 9.90 25.57
C ILE A 20 -15.29 10.75 26.59
N ASP A 21 -16.60 10.61 26.66
CA ASP A 21 -17.40 11.32 27.65
C ASP A 21 -17.10 10.84 29.07
N ASP A 22 -16.91 9.52 29.25
CA ASP A 22 -16.52 8.91 30.53
C ASP A 22 -15.08 8.37 30.52
N TRP A 23 -14.16 9.18 31.02
CA TRP A 23 -12.74 8.84 31.16
C TRP A 23 -12.47 7.62 32.06
N SER A 24 -13.42 7.24 32.94
CA SER A 24 -13.26 6.06 33.79
C SER A 24 -13.35 4.74 33.01
N THR A 25 -13.94 4.75 31.81
CA THR A 25 -14.13 3.56 30.97
C THR A 25 -13.08 3.39 29.87
N VAL A 26 -12.18 4.37 29.70
CA VAL A 26 -11.18 4.43 28.63
C VAL A 26 -10.40 3.12 28.49
N THR A 27 -9.85 2.63 29.60
CA THR A 27 -9.01 1.43 29.60
C THR A 27 -9.76 0.21 29.08
N ASP A 28 -11.00 -0.01 29.55
CA ASP A 28 -11.82 -1.15 29.15
C ASP A 28 -12.22 -1.09 27.67
N VAL A 29 -12.51 0.11 27.17
CA VAL A 29 -12.82 0.36 25.76
C VAL A 29 -11.62 0.05 24.87
N LEU A 30 -10.42 0.53 25.23
CA LEU A 30 -9.19 0.27 24.49
C LEU A 30 -8.84 -1.22 24.47
N TRP A 31 -9.00 -1.91 25.60
CA TRP A 31 -8.79 -3.36 25.67
C TRP A 31 -9.73 -4.13 24.76
N ARG A 32 -11.02 -3.79 24.77
CA ARG A 32 -12.03 -4.44 23.94
C ARG A 32 -11.72 -4.29 22.45
N GLN A 33 -11.37 -3.09 22.00
CA GLN A 33 -11.06 -2.83 20.58
C GLN A 33 -9.78 -3.52 20.14
N SER A 34 -8.76 -3.50 20.99
CA SER A 34 -7.54 -4.25 20.72
C SER A 34 -7.85 -5.74 20.59
N ASP A 35 -8.70 -6.30 21.45
CA ASP A 35 -9.10 -7.72 21.35
C ASP A 35 -9.94 -8.00 20.10
N GLU A 36 -10.87 -7.11 19.75
CA GLU A 36 -11.70 -7.21 18.54
C GLU A 36 -10.86 -7.15 17.25
N ASP A 37 -9.90 -6.22 17.12
CA ASP A 37 -8.98 -6.17 15.97
C ASP A 37 -8.13 -7.44 15.90
N GLN A 38 -7.55 -7.86 17.03
CA GLN A 38 -6.75 -9.08 17.07
C GLN A 38 -7.58 -10.32 16.72
N LYS A 39 -8.81 -10.41 17.22
CA LYS A 39 -9.75 -11.48 16.90
C LYS A 39 -10.11 -11.47 15.42
N GLY A 40 -10.47 -10.32 14.86
CA GLY A 40 -10.80 -10.17 13.45
C GLY A 40 -9.65 -10.58 12.52
N ARG A 41 -8.41 -10.23 12.88
CA ARG A 41 -7.21 -10.65 12.13
C ARG A 41 -6.95 -12.16 12.23
N ARG A 42 -7.16 -12.77 13.40
CA ARG A 42 -7.07 -14.24 13.58
C ARG A 42 -8.13 -14.96 12.76
N GLU A 43 -9.37 -14.47 12.77
CA GLU A 43 -10.49 -15.08 12.03
C GLU A 43 -10.37 -14.88 10.51
N ALA A 44 -9.71 -13.80 10.08
CA ALA A 44 -9.47 -13.56 8.67
C ALA A 44 -8.47 -14.55 8.04
N LEU A 45 -7.63 -15.21 8.84
CA LEU A 45 -6.63 -16.17 8.36
C LEU A 45 -7.03 -17.62 8.73
N VAL A 46 -7.41 -18.41 7.74
CA VAL A 46 -7.78 -19.83 7.89
C VAL A 46 -6.82 -20.70 7.08
N GLY A 47 -5.90 -21.36 7.77
CA GLY A 47 -4.81 -22.10 7.11
C GLY A 47 -3.94 -21.16 6.29
N ASN A 48 -3.85 -21.39 4.97
CA ASN A 48 -3.10 -20.54 4.04
C ASN A 48 -3.99 -19.59 3.25
N TRP A 49 -5.22 -19.33 3.73
CA TRP A 49 -6.19 -18.47 3.05
C TRP A 49 -6.58 -17.30 3.94
N ILE A 50 -6.66 -16.13 3.32
CA ILE A 50 -7.26 -14.94 3.90
C ILE A 50 -8.72 -14.90 3.43
N VAL A 51 -9.63 -15.33 4.31
CA VAL A 51 -11.06 -15.46 4.01
C VAL A 51 -11.80 -14.13 4.08
N ASN A 52 -11.20 -13.12 4.72
CA ASN A 52 -11.67 -11.74 4.71
C ASN A 52 -10.51 -10.82 4.30
N PRO A 53 -10.37 -10.47 3.01
CA PRO A 53 -9.31 -9.59 2.55
C PRO A 53 -9.58 -8.11 2.87
N ARG A 54 -10.83 -7.75 3.23
CA ARG A 54 -11.24 -6.36 3.52
C ARG A 54 -10.90 -5.94 4.95
N LEU A 55 -9.70 -6.28 5.39
CA LEU A 55 -9.20 -5.86 6.69
C LEU A 55 -8.79 -4.40 6.66
N GLN A 56 -9.03 -3.73 7.77
CA GLN A 56 -8.46 -2.41 7.99
C GLN A 56 -6.94 -2.52 8.17
N PRO A 57 -6.17 -1.51 7.74
CA PRO A 57 -4.72 -1.52 7.91
C PRO A 57 -4.37 -1.71 9.39
N ARG A 58 -3.32 -2.47 9.71
CA ARG A 58 -2.93 -2.69 11.11
C ARG A 58 -2.55 -1.39 11.81
N ARG A 59 -1.84 -0.54 11.09
CA ARG A 59 -1.28 0.71 11.55
C ARG A 59 -1.48 1.79 10.51
N VAL A 60 -1.56 3.03 10.97
CA VAL A 60 -1.56 4.24 10.16
C VAL A 60 -0.64 5.28 10.78
N TRP A 61 -0.13 6.19 9.97
CA TRP A 61 0.62 7.34 10.45
C TRP A 61 -0.34 8.49 10.74
N ASP A 62 -0.53 8.79 12.03
CA ASP A 62 -1.21 9.99 12.50
C ASP A 62 -0.24 11.16 12.33
N LEU A 63 -0.57 12.04 11.39
CA LEU A 63 0.25 13.20 11.05
C LEU A 63 0.23 14.25 12.17
N TYR A 64 -0.80 14.30 13.01
CA TYR A 64 -0.88 15.32 14.04
C TYR A 64 0.02 14.95 15.23
N SER A 65 -0.03 13.70 15.67
CA SER A 65 0.93 13.19 16.68
C SER A 65 2.31 12.85 16.12
N ASN A 66 2.44 12.78 14.80
CA ASN A 66 3.62 12.29 14.10
C ASN A 66 4.02 10.89 14.60
N ARG A 67 3.04 10.00 14.79
CA ARG A 67 3.26 8.62 15.27
C ARG A 67 2.49 7.63 14.43
N VAL A 68 3.08 6.45 14.26
CA VAL A 68 2.38 5.28 13.75
C VAL A 68 1.56 4.70 14.89
N VAL A 69 0.26 4.55 14.63
CA VAL A 69 -0.74 4.12 15.61
C VAL A 69 -1.55 2.95 15.05
N PRO A 70 -1.98 2.00 15.89
CA PRO A 70 -2.95 1.00 15.48
C PRO A 70 -4.24 1.64 14.95
N TRP A 71 -4.77 1.14 13.84
CA TRP A 71 -5.95 1.74 13.21
C TRP A 71 -7.21 1.64 14.07
N TRP A 72 -7.38 0.54 14.82
CA TRP A 72 -8.55 0.33 15.68
C TRP A 72 -8.74 1.46 16.70
N LEU A 73 -7.67 2.16 17.10
CA LEU A 73 -7.75 3.33 17.99
C LEU A 73 -8.53 4.50 17.40
N LYS A 74 -8.63 4.58 16.07
CA LYS A 74 -9.38 5.64 15.39
C LYS A 74 -10.86 5.31 15.25
N SER A 75 -11.22 4.03 15.21
CA SER A 75 -12.60 3.56 15.05
C SER A 75 -13.55 4.10 16.12
N TRP A 76 -13.04 4.59 17.25
CA TRP A 76 -13.85 4.93 18.42
C TRP A 76 -14.01 6.43 18.71
N ALA A 77 -13.17 7.31 18.14
CA ALA A 77 -13.14 8.75 18.45
C ALA A 77 -14.43 9.54 18.11
N ARG A 78 -15.56 8.87 17.79
CA ARG A 78 -16.73 9.47 17.14
C ARG A 78 -18.11 8.89 17.52
N MET A 79 -18.32 8.29 18.70
CA MET A 79 -19.66 7.81 19.08
C MET A 79 -20.06 8.10 20.54
N GLU A 80 -20.74 9.24 20.76
CA GLU A 80 -22.07 9.29 21.39
C GLU A 80 -22.98 10.12 20.46
N GLY A 81 -24.04 9.51 19.89
CA GLY A 81 -25.16 10.25 19.28
C GLY A 81 -25.32 10.28 17.74
N GLY A 82 -24.47 9.63 16.93
CA GLY A 82 -24.72 9.53 15.48
C GLY A 82 -23.57 9.01 14.64
N TYR A 83 -23.88 8.54 13.42
CA TYR A 83 -22.89 8.11 12.44
C TYR A 83 -22.01 9.28 12.01
N VAL A 84 -20.72 9.23 12.33
CA VAL A 84 -19.74 10.11 11.70
C VAL A 84 -18.76 9.26 10.91
N TYR A 85 -18.64 9.57 9.61
CA TYR A 85 -17.70 8.93 8.69
C TYR A 85 -16.30 8.87 9.30
N CYS A 86 -15.80 7.66 9.51
CA CYS A 86 -14.41 7.40 9.80
C CYS A 86 -13.62 7.60 8.50
N GLU A 87 -13.04 8.78 8.29
CA GLU A 87 -12.14 9.05 7.15
C GLU A 87 -11.03 7.98 7.06
N TRP A 88 -11.05 7.22 5.96
CA TRP A 88 -10.06 6.19 5.63
C TRP A 88 -8.67 6.83 5.51
N PRO A 89 -7.55 6.15 5.91
CA PRO A 89 -6.25 6.80 5.84
C PRO A 89 -5.91 7.05 4.37
N LYS A 90 -5.26 8.18 4.11
CA LYS A 90 -4.81 8.53 2.77
C LYS A 90 -3.61 7.63 2.39
N PRO A 91 -3.74 6.73 1.40
CA PRO A 91 -2.60 5.93 0.97
C PRO A 91 -1.56 6.78 0.23
N ILE A 92 -0.29 6.48 0.50
CA ILE A 92 0.86 6.99 -0.25
C ILE A 92 1.44 5.83 -1.04
N SER A 93 1.63 6.03 -2.35
CA SER A 93 2.36 5.14 -3.23
C SER A 93 3.64 5.83 -3.68
N HIS A 94 4.72 5.09 -3.86
CA HIS A 94 5.99 5.70 -4.26
C HIS A 94 6.88 4.78 -5.08
N ALA A 95 7.69 5.38 -5.96
CA ALA A 95 8.79 4.70 -6.61
C ALA A 95 9.88 4.33 -5.60
N TRP A 96 10.65 3.31 -5.93
CA TRP A 96 11.85 2.97 -5.16
C TRP A 96 13.06 3.64 -5.80
N VAL A 97 13.94 4.18 -4.98
CA VAL A 97 15.29 4.56 -5.43
C VAL A 97 16.24 3.38 -5.24
N ASP A 98 17.42 3.44 -5.85
CA ASP A 98 18.40 2.37 -5.74
C ASP A 98 18.82 2.12 -4.28
N GLU A 99 19.17 0.88 -3.96
CA GLU A 99 19.62 0.50 -2.61
C GLU A 99 20.78 1.33 -2.10
N LYS A 100 21.74 1.65 -2.97
CA LYS A 100 22.86 2.54 -2.65
C LYS A 100 22.42 3.97 -2.30
N ASP A 101 21.23 4.39 -2.72
CA ASP A 101 20.66 5.72 -2.53
C ASP A 101 19.56 5.73 -1.46
N ARG A 102 19.34 4.59 -0.80
CA ARG A 102 18.46 4.46 0.37
C ARG A 102 19.27 4.53 1.66
N THR A 103 18.58 4.91 2.72
CA THR A 103 19.08 4.85 4.10
C THR A 103 18.00 4.26 5.00
N ALA A 104 18.45 3.50 6.00
CA ALA A 104 17.60 2.85 7.00
C ALA A 104 17.49 3.76 8.22
N VAL A 105 16.39 4.51 8.33
CA VAL A 105 16.22 5.53 9.37
C VAL A 105 15.50 4.95 10.58
N TRP A 106 16.16 4.99 11.74
CA TRP A 106 15.51 4.74 13.03
C TRP A 106 14.82 6.03 13.48
N THR A 107 13.50 5.96 13.69
CA THR A 107 12.68 7.15 13.93
C THR A 107 11.72 6.96 15.11
N PRO A 108 11.44 7.99 15.91
CA PRO A 108 10.41 7.91 16.93
C PRO A 108 9.00 7.78 16.34
N ILE A 109 8.82 8.05 15.03
CA ILE A 109 7.52 7.97 14.35
C ILE A 109 6.91 6.57 14.51
N ASN A 110 7.68 5.50 14.31
CA ASN A 110 7.25 4.12 14.56
C ASN A 110 7.72 3.58 15.91
N GLY A 111 8.08 4.45 16.86
CA GLY A 111 8.56 4.06 18.19
C GLY A 111 9.92 3.37 18.17
N TYR A 112 10.74 3.57 17.14
CA TYR A 112 12.00 2.87 16.94
C TYR A 112 11.85 1.34 16.90
N GLU A 113 10.70 0.84 16.43
CA GLU A 113 10.46 -0.60 16.35
C GLU A 113 11.13 -1.24 15.14
N TRP A 114 11.27 -0.54 14.02
CA TRP A 114 11.99 -1.01 12.83
C TRP A 114 12.64 0.15 12.08
N PRO A 115 13.72 -0.11 11.31
CA PRO A 115 14.28 0.92 10.45
C PRO A 115 13.35 1.20 9.27
N VAL A 116 13.23 2.47 8.88
CA VAL A 116 12.39 2.91 7.76
C VAL A 116 13.27 3.16 6.54
N PRO A 117 13.16 2.35 5.47
CA PRO A 117 13.96 2.53 4.26
C PRO A 117 13.40 3.69 3.43
N ILE A 118 14.14 4.80 3.35
CA ILE A 118 13.78 5.98 2.55
C ILE A 118 14.98 6.46 1.71
N PRO A 119 14.77 7.27 0.65
CA PRO A 119 15.88 7.94 -0.05
C PRO A 119 16.76 8.75 0.92
N LYS A 120 18.07 8.80 0.69
CA LYS A 120 19.05 9.47 1.58
C LYS A 120 18.76 10.95 1.84
N ASP A 121 18.13 11.60 0.88
CA ASP A 121 17.79 13.00 0.82
C ASP A 121 16.30 13.27 1.10
N ALA A 122 15.51 12.23 1.38
CA ALA A 122 14.14 12.38 1.84
C ALA A 122 14.06 12.70 3.34
N ASP A 123 13.10 13.54 3.72
CA ASP A 123 12.78 13.84 5.11
C ASP A 123 11.30 13.51 5.39
N LEU A 124 11.06 12.60 6.33
CA LEU A 124 9.72 12.23 6.78
C LEU A 124 8.92 13.44 7.30
N ASN A 125 9.56 14.45 7.87
CA ASN A 125 8.86 15.67 8.29
C ASN A 125 8.38 16.50 7.11
N LEU A 126 9.13 16.55 6.00
CA LEU A 126 8.69 17.26 4.80
C LEU A 126 7.52 16.54 4.13
N ILE A 127 7.58 15.20 4.04
CA ILE A 127 6.46 14.38 3.57
C ILE A 127 5.23 14.64 4.44
N ARG A 128 5.40 14.63 5.77
CA ARG A 128 4.32 14.96 6.71
C ARG A 128 3.72 16.35 6.46
N ILE A 129 4.55 17.38 6.29
CA ILE A 129 4.09 18.74 6.02
C ILE A 129 3.30 18.80 4.71
N GLU A 130 3.78 18.14 3.66
CA GLU A 130 3.08 18.04 2.38
C GLU A 130 1.71 17.39 2.55
N MET A 131 1.63 16.27 3.29
CA MET A 131 0.35 15.58 3.54
C MET A 131 -0.62 16.41 4.40
N LEU A 132 -0.10 17.16 5.37
CA LEU A 132 -0.89 18.11 6.18
C LEU A 132 -1.42 19.26 5.31
N ASN A 133 -0.62 19.78 4.38
CA ASN A 133 -1.05 20.83 3.44
C ASN A 133 -2.13 20.33 2.46
N LEU A 134 -2.11 19.04 2.12
CA LEU A 134 -3.19 18.38 1.37
C LEU A 134 -4.45 18.11 2.22
N GLY A 135 -4.43 18.45 3.51
CA GLY A 135 -5.56 18.34 4.42
C GLY A 135 -5.75 16.96 5.04
N HIS A 136 -4.72 16.11 5.01
CA HIS A 136 -4.82 14.76 5.56
C HIS A 136 -4.44 14.74 7.05
N GLU A 137 -5.17 13.93 7.84
CA GLU A 137 -4.86 13.66 9.24
C GLU A 137 -4.15 12.32 9.41
N TYR A 138 -4.64 11.29 8.73
CA TYR A 138 -4.07 9.94 8.75
C TYR A 138 -3.62 9.55 7.36
N VAL A 139 -2.39 9.05 7.26
CA VAL A 139 -1.86 8.49 6.02
C VAL A 139 -1.45 7.04 6.23
N TRP A 140 -1.47 6.26 5.16
CA TRP A 140 -0.86 4.94 5.14
C TRP A 140 0.36 4.99 4.22
N LEU A 141 1.52 4.74 4.79
CA LEU A 141 2.79 4.64 4.09
C LEU A 141 3.41 3.30 4.47
N ASP A 142 3.58 2.41 3.49
CA ASP A 142 4.04 1.03 3.64
C ASP A 142 5.29 0.91 4.51
N VAL A 143 6.34 1.71 4.24
CA VAL A 143 7.61 1.68 4.97
C VAL A 143 7.48 2.08 6.45
N LEU A 144 6.42 2.81 6.80
CA LEU A 144 6.09 3.18 8.18
C LEU A 144 5.03 2.29 8.82
N CYS A 145 4.06 1.78 8.06
CA CYS A 145 2.87 1.12 8.58
C CYS A 145 2.98 -0.40 8.56
N LEU A 146 3.92 -0.95 7.79
CA LEU A 146 4.33 -2.35 7.84
C LEU A 146 5.66 -2.47 8.57
N ARG A 147 5.80 -3.53 9.38
CA ARG A 147 7.06 -3.85 10.06
C ARG A 147 8.11 -4.18 9.01
N GLN A 148 9.24 -3.50 9.05
CA GLN A 148 10.35 -3.70 8.09
C GLN A 148 11.40 -4.66 8.65
N GLU A 149 12.22 -5.22 7.76
CA GLU A 149 13.34 -6.09 8.11
C GLU A 149 14.38 -5.37 8.99
N GLY A 150 15.01 -6.11 9.90
CA GLY A 150 16.09 -5.60 10.76
C GLY A 150 15.58 -4.82 11.98
N GLY A 151 14.27 -4.90 12.25
CA GLY A 151 13.63 -4.29 13.41
C GLY A 151 13.67 -5.14 14.68
N LEU A 152 13.15 -4.56 15.76
CA LEU A 152 12.76 -5.29 16.95
C LEU A 152 11.60 -6.25 16.60
N ARG A 153 11.65 -7.46 17.19
CA ARG A 153 10.61 -8.49 17.02
C ARG A 153 10.41 -8.91 15.56
N GLU A 154 11.52 -9.25 14.90
CA GLU A 154 11.52 -9.82 13.54
C GLU A 154 10.63 -11.07 13.42
N ASP A 155 10.44 -11.82 14.52
CA ASP A 155 9.49 -12.94 14.62
C ASP A 155 8.06 -12.52 14.27
N LEU A 156 7.65 -11.31 14.66
CA LEU A 156 6.33 -10.78 14.36
C LEU A 156 6.20 -10.33 12.91
N ARG A 157 7.30 -9.97 12.23
CA ARG A 157 7.24 -9.50 10.84
C ARG A 157 6.65 -10.56 9.93
N VAL A 158 7.11 -11.80 10.05
CA VAL A 158 6.64 -12.92 9.23
C VAL A 158 5.15 -13.17 9.44
N GLU A 159 4.69 -13.18 10.69
CA GLU A 159 3.27 -13.38 11.02
C GLU A 159 2.39 -12.20 10.60
N GLU A 160 2.86 -10.96 10.81
CA GLU A 160 2.16 -9.76 10.34
C GLU A 160 2.07 -9.76 8.81
N TRP A 161 3.17 -10.02 8.10
CA TRP A 161 3.23 -9.98 6.64
C TRP A 161 2.38 -11.05 5.97
N ARG A 162 2.27 -12.23 6.58
CA ARG A 162 1.41 -13.31 6.07
C ARG A 162 -0.03 -12.86 5.83
N LEU A 163 -0.52 -11.92 6.64
CA LEU A 163 -1.85 -11.32 6.53
C LEU A 163 -1.82 -9.94 5.88
N ASP A 164 -0.98 -9.03 6.37
CA ASP A 164 -1.05 -7.62 6.06
C ASP A 164 -0.58 -7.32 4.63
N VAL A 165 0.49 -7.97 4.14
CA VAL A 165 1.06 -7.75 2.80
C VAL A 165 0.08 -8.12 1.68
N PRO A 166 -0.59 -9.29 1.69
CA PRO A 166 -1.66 -9.58 0.74
C PRO A 166 -2.80 -8.56 0.77
N THR A 167 -3.11 -7.99 1.93
CA THR A 167 -4.28 -7.12 2.13
C THR A 167 -4.02 -5.64 1.84
N ILE A 168 -2.80 -5.24 1.45
CA ILE A 168 -2.49 -3.82 1.23
C ILE A 168 -3.37 -3.20 0.16
N GLY A 169 -3.77 -3.95 -0.87
CA GLY A 169 -4.62 -3.45 -1.95
C GLY A 169 -5.94 -2.86 -1.43
N HIS A 170 -6.47 -3.36 -0.31
CA HIS A 170 -7.67 -2.80 0.32
C HIS A 170 -7.47 -1.36 0.81
N VAL A 171 -6.24 -0.99 1.18
CA VAL A 171 -5.91 0.38 1.61
C VAL A 171 -6.02 1.36 0.44
N TYR A 172 -5.68 0.92 -0.77
CA TYR A 172 -5.68 1.75 -1.99
C TYR A 172 -7.01 1.68 -2.75
N GLN A 173 -7.77 0.60 -2.59
CA GLN A 173 -9.02 0.36 -3.30
C GLN A 173 -10.02 1.51 -3.11
N ASP A 174 -10.52 2.04 -4.23
CA ASP A 174 -11.46 3.15 -4.30
C ASP A 174 -10.99 4.45 -3.60
N GLN A 175 -9.70 4.59 -3.32
CA GLN A 175 -9.13 5.77 -2.68
C GLN A 175 -8.50 6.73 -3.68
N SER A 176 -8.47 8.02 -3.32
CA SER A 176 -7.49 8.94 -3.91
C SER A 176 -6.13 8.68 -3.27
N VAL A 177 -5.10 8.40 -4.08
CA VAL A 177 -3.75 7.99 -3.68
C VAL A 177 -2.77 9.14 -3.94
N VAL A 178 -1.88 9.38 -2.99
CA VAL A 178 -0.78 10.33 -3.18
C VAL A 178 0.42 9.58 -3.75
N CYS A 179 0.91 9.98 -4.92
CA CYS A 179 1.95 9.26 -5.65
C CYS A 179 3.25 10.07 -5.76
N TYR A 180 4.34 9.56 -5.18
CA TYR A 180 5.69 10.04 -5.44
C TYR A 180 6.34 9.24 -6.59
N LEU A 181 6.30 9.76 -7.81
CA LEU A 181 6.72 9.02 -9.00
C LEU A 181 8.25 8.90 -9.15
N SER A 182 9.02 9.84 -8.60
CA SER A 182 10.49 9.88 -8.68
C SER A 182 11.19 9.32 -7.44
N GLY A 183 10.43 8.92 -6.42
CA GLY A 183 10.96 8.41 -5.14
C GLY A 183 10.27 9.08 -3.96
N LEU A 184 10.10 8.36 -2.86
CA LEU A 184 9.40 8.88 -1.67
C LEU A 184 10.03 10.19 -1.17
N GLY A 185 9.23 11.26 -1.08
CA GLY A 185 9.70 12.59 -0.63
C GLY A 185 10.59 13.34 -1.62
N GLN A 186 10.77 12.81 -2.84
CA GLN A 186 11.53 13.46 -3.89
C GLN A 186 10.65 14.42 -4.71
N PRO A 187 11.22 15.52 -5.22
CA PRO A 187 10.59 16.30 -6.28
C PRO A 187 10.32 15.42 -7.50
N LEU A 188 9.23 15.70 -8.19
CA LEU A 188 8.89 15.05 -9.44
C LEU A 188 9.84 15.54 -10.54
N THR A 189 10.76 14.67 -10.94
CA THR A 189 11.68 14.89 -12.05
C THR A 189 11.45 13.87 -13.15
N LEU A 190 11.75 14.26 -14.39
CA LEU A 190 11.61 13.42 -15.57
C LEU A 190 12.87 13.51 -16.44
N ASN A 191 13.72 12.49 -16.36
CA ASN A 191 14.92 12.34 -17.19
C ASN A 191 14.75 11.21 -18.21
N GLU A 192 15.63 11.19 -19.21
CA GLU A 192 15.63 10.11 -20.21
C GLU A 192 15.91 8.74 -19.55
N GLY A 193 15.06 7.77 -19.88
CA GLY A 193 15.12 6.41 -19.32
C GLY A 193 14.41 6.23 -17.98
N ASP A 194 13.93 7.29 -17.32
CA ASP A 194 13.24 7.18 -16.02
C ASP A 194 11.95 6.35 -16.13
N LEU A 195 11.22 6.45 -17.25
CA LEU A 195 9.96 5.72 -17.46
C LEU A 195 10.17 4.22 -17.65
N GLU A 196 11.29 3.85 -18.28
CA GLU A 196 11.66 2.48 -18.64
C GLU A 196 12.47 1.77 -17.55
N SER A 197 13.04 2.54 -16.61
CA SER A 197 13.77 2.03 -15.45
C SER A 197 12.93 1.07 -14.63
N ASP A 198 13.54 -0.02 -14.16
CA ASP A 198 12.91 -0.98 -13.23
C ASP A 198 12.50 -0.33 -11.88
N ARG A 199 13.03 0.87 -11.61
CA ARG A 199 12.71 1.69 -10.44
C ARG A 199 11.50 2.61 -10.63
N SER A 200 11.12 2.83 -11.90
CA SER A 200 9.96 3.63 -12.28
C SER A 200 8.72 3.17 -11.53
N TRP A 201 7.92 4.12 -11.04
CA TRP A 201 6.63 3.82 -10.43
C TRP A 201 5.74 2.96 -11.34
N PHE A 202 5.79 3.19 -12.65
CA PHE A 202 5.01 2.44 -13.65
C PHE A 202 5.48 0.98 -13.83
N ARG A 203 6.68 0.65 -13.38
CA ARG A 203 7.31 -0.66 -13.61
C ARG A 203 7.36 -1.55 -12.39
N ARG A 204 6.88 -1.12 -11.22
CA ARG A 204 6.90 -1.96 -10.02
C ARG A 204 5.66 -2.85 -9.95
N ALA A 205 5.82 -4.11 -9.57
CA ALA A 205 4.71 -5.06 -9.46
C ALA A 205 3.67 -4.57 -8.42
N TRP A 206 4.13 -4.13 -7.25
CA TRP A 206 3.27 -3.67 -6.16
C TRP A 206 2.42 -2.46 -6.53
N THR A 207 2.94 -1.52 -7.32
CA THR A 207 2.20 -0.30 -7.68
C THR A 207 0.97 -0.56 -8.57
N LEU A 208 0.77 -1.79 -9.08
CA LEU A 208 -0.38 -2.16 -9.92
C LEU A 208 -1.67 -2.11 -9.11
N GLN A 209 -1.62 -2.52 -7.84
CA GLN A 209 -2.76 -2.46 -6.93
C GLN A 209 -2.84 -1.14 -6.15
N GLU A 210 -1.85 -0.24 -6.31
CA GLU A 210 -1.76 1.03 -5.59
C GLU A 210 -2.31 2.22 -6.38
N ILE A 211 -2.96 1.95 -7.51
CA ILE A 211 -3.42 2.96 -8.48
C ILE A 211 -4.54 3.83 -7.91
N GLY A 212 -5.45 3.21 -7.13
CA GLY A 212 -6.65 3.83 -6.57
C GLY A 212 -7.63 4.38 -7.60
N GLN A 213 -8.65 5.09 -7.12
CA GLN A 213 -9.66 5.75 -7.96
C GLN A 213 -9.15 7.07 -8.53
N ARG A 214 -8.31 7.81 -7.79
CA ARG A 214 -7.73 9.08 -8.21
C ARG A 214 -6.29 9.16 -7.74
N ARG A 215 -5.48 9.98 -8.41
CA ARG A 215 -4.09 10.21 -8.03
C ARG A 215 -3.84 11.69 -7.79
N VAL A 216 -3.12 11.99 -6.72
CA VAL A 216 -2.51 13.30 -6.46
C VAL A 216 -1.01 13.07 -6.58
N ILE A 217 -0.35 13.74 -7.52
CA ILE A 217 1.10 13.57 -7.68
C ILE A 217 1.80 14.47 -6.68
N ALA A 218 2.64 13.86 -5.85
CA ALA A 218 3.43 14.55 -4.83
C ALA A 218 4.82 14.91 -5.35
N GLY A 219 5.47 15.83 -4.64
CA GLY A 219 6.73 16.42 -5.10
C GLY A 219 6.57 17.30 -6.35
N ASP A 220 5.33 17.69 -6.69
CA ASP A 220 5.07 18.57 -7.82
C ASP A 220 5.65 19.97 -7.55
N THR A 221 6.26 20.55 -8.58
CA THR A 221 6.92 21.85 -8.50
C THR A 221 6.46 22.70 -9.67
N LEU A 222 6.43 24.03 -9.54
CA LEU A 222 5.87 24.92 -10.58
C LEU A 222 6.49 24.74 -11.97
N ASP A 223 7.77 24.35 -12.02
CA ASP A 223 8.52 24.09 -13.26
C ASP A 223 8.60 22.59 -13.61
N GLY A 224 7.80 21.76 -12.93
CA GLY A 224 7.78 20.31 -13.03
C GLY A 224 7.04 19.80 -14.28
N PRO A 225 7.16 18.49 -14.58
CA PRO A 225 6.63 17.91 -15.82
C PRO A 225 5.09 17.92 -15.90
N LEU A 226 4.38 18.11 -14.78
CA LEU A 226 2.92 18.24 -14.75
C LEU A 226 2.44 19.60 -15.25
N HIS A 227 3.26 20.64 -15.16
CA HIS A 227 2.96 22.00 -15.62
C HIS A 227 3.51 22.30 -17.01
N ALA A 228 4.08 21.30 -17.69
CA ALA A 228 4.62 21.46 -19.04
C ALA A 228 3.52 21.89 -20.02
N GLU A 229 3.82 22.89 -20.85
CA GLU A 229 2.89 23.38 -21.87
C GLU A 229 2.55 22.28 -22.90
N CYS A 230 1.25 22.08 -23.13
CA CYS A 230 0.71 21.24 -24.20
C CYS A 230 0.09 22.15 -25.26
N LYS A 231 0.72 22.24 -26.44
CA LYS A 231 0.27 23.06 -27.57
C LYS A 231 -0.28 22.14 -28.66
N ASP A 232 -1.50 22.40 -29.13
CA ASP A 232 -2.15 21.59 -30.18
C ASP A 232 -2.19 20.07 -29.89
N ARG A 233 -2.30 19.69 -28.61
CA ARG A 233 -2.24 18.31 -28.09
C ARG A 233 -0.88 17.63 -28.16
N GLU A 234 0.19 18.40 -28.35
CA GLU A 234 1.56 17.91 -28.32
C GLU A 234 2.36 18.60 -27.21
N TYR A 235 3.14 17.82 -26.47
CA TYR A 235 4.11 18.35 -25.52
C TYR A 235 5.42 18.69 -26.24
N ALA A 236 6.22 19.56 -25.62
CA ALA A 236 7.49 20.00 -26.18
C ALA A 236 8.50 18.87 -26.46
N THR A 237 8.38 17.73 -25.77
CA THR A 237 9.26 16.58 -25.97
C THR A 237 8.46 15.28 -26.03
N GLU A 238 9.00 14.28 -26.75
CA GLU A 238 8.43 12.93 -26.80
C GLU A 238 8.40 12.29 -25.40
N LEU A 239 9.40 12.56 -24.55
CA LEU A 239 9.45 12.08 -23.17
C LEU A 239 8.25 12.59 -22.34
N LEU A 240 7.91 13.88 -22.45
CA LEU A 240 6.72 14.45 -21.79
C LEU A 240 5.44 13.82 -22.32
N THR A 241 5.32 13.65 -23.64
CA THR A 241 4.17 12.97 -24.26
C THR A 241 4.00 11.55 -23.72
N ARG A 242 5.08 10.77 -23.64
CA ARG A 242 5.08 9.42 -23.07
C ARG A 242 4.71 9.42 -21.58
N PHE A 243 5.22 10.36 -20.80
CA PHE A 243 4.91 10.50 -19.38
C PHE A 243 3.42 10.76 -19.14
N HIS A 244 2.85 11.78 -19.80
CA HIS A 244 1.44 12.12 -19.66
C HIS A 244 0.52 11.00 -20.18
N LYS A 245 0.91 10.34 -21.28
CA LYS A 245 0.18 9.16 -21.76
C LYS A 245 0.16 8.03 -20.74
N LYS A 246 1.30 7.67 -20.13
CA LYS A 246 1.36 6.64 -19.07
C LYS A 246 0.52 7.00 -17.84
N LEU A 247 0.49 8.28 -17.45
CA LEU A 247 -0.37 8.74 -16.37
C LEU A 247 -1.86 8.59 -16.67
N GLN A 248 -2.25 8.73 -17.92
CA GLN A 248 -3.63 8.53 -18.38
C GLN A 248 -3.97 7.04 -18.50
N ASP A 249 -3.13 6.25 -19.16
CA ASP A 249 -3.35 4.81 -19.45
C ASP A 249 -3.49 3.98 -18.16
N THR A 250 -2.95 4.43 -17.04
CA THR A 250 -3.09 3.79 -15.71
C THR A 250 -4.47 3.99 -15.06
N HIS A 251 -5.48 4.46 -15.78
CA HIS A 251 -6.85 4.66 -15.27
C HIS A 251 -7.89 3.70 -15.87
N ASP A 252 -7.56 3.00 -16.96
CA ASP A 252 -8.57 2.41 -17.86
C ASP A 252 -8.43 0.88 -18.04
N TRP A 253 -8.09 0.12 -16.98
CA TRP A 253 -8.04 -1.35 -17.07
C TRP A 253 -9.34 -1.98 -16.63
N ASP A 254 -10.22 -2.21 -17.60
CA ASP A 254 -11.53 -2.82 -17.37
C ASP A 254 -11.48 -4.35 -17.48
N TRP A 255 -10.43 -4.90 -18.11
CA TRP A 255 -10.37 -6.32 -18.46
C TRP A 255 -9.15 -7.03 -17.85
N LEU A 256 -9.33 -8.31 -17.50
CA LEU A 256 -8.26 -9.11 -16.90
C LEU A 256 -7.00 -9.20 -17.78
N HIS A 257 -7.14 -9.26 -19.11
CA HIS A 257 -5.99 -9.37 -20.01
C HIS A 257 -5.09 -8.12 -20.00
N GLU A 258 -5.66 -6.93 -19.80
CA GLU A 258 -4.91 -5.68 -19.68
C GLU A 258 -4.12 -5.66 -18.37
N ILE A 259 -4.77 -6.04 -17.27
CA ILE A 259 -4.13 -6.17 -15.94
C ILE A 259 -2.97 -7.16 -15.99
N LEU A 260 -3.16 -8.32 -16.62
CA LEU A 260 -2.11 -9.34 -16.76
C LEU A 260 -0.97 -8.87 -17.66
N ALA A 261 -1.27 -8.23 -18.80
CA ALA A 261 -0.26 -7.66 -19.69
C ALA A 261 0.59 -6.60 -18.97
N GLU A 262 -0.06 -5.71 -18.21
CA GLU A 262 0.61 -4.70 -17.40
C GLU A 262 1.48 -5.32 -16.31
N MET A 263 0.97 -6.31 -15.57
CA MET A 263 1.77 -7.06 -14.59
C MET A 263 2.99 -7.74 -15.21
N TRP A 264 2.89 -8.20 -16.46
CA TRP A 264 3.99 -8.86 -17.16
C TRP A 264 5.18 -7.94 -17.44
N THR A 265 4.92 -6.66 -17.67
CA THR A 265 5.96 -5.64 -17.90
C THR A 265 6.62 -5.16 -16.61
N ARG A 266 6.06 -5.53 -15.45
CA ARG A 266 6.49 -5.05 -14.14
C ARG A 266 7.55 -5.95 -13.49
N VAL A 267 8.38 -5.31 -12.69
CA VAL A 267 9.53 -5.86 -11.98
C VAL A 267 9.19 -5.98 -10.49
N SER A 268 9.71 -7.03 -9.88
CA SER A 268 9.54 -7.34 -8.46
C SER A 268 10.87 -7.81 -7.88
N THR A 269 11.09 -7.52 -6.60
CA THR A 269 12.27 -8.04 -5.88
C THR A 269 12.08 -9.54 -5.62
N ASN A 270 10.92 -9.93 -5.09
CA ASN A 270 10.53 -11.33 -5.00
C ASN A 270 9.55 -11.65 -6.13
N PRO A 271 9.81 -12.65 -6.98
CA PRO A 271 8.89 -13.00 -8.06
C PRO A 271 7.44 -13.23 -7.63
N VAL A 272 7.21 -13.75 -6.41
CA VAL A 272 5.86 -13.99 -5.84
C VAL A 272 5.06 -12.69 -5.70
N ASP A 273 5.72 -11.55 -5.57
CA ASP A 273 5.07 -10.24 -5.45
C ASP A 273 4.21 -9.90 -6.67
N ARG A 274 4.56 -10.41 -7.86
CA ARG A 274 3.72 -10.25 -9.06
C ARG A 274 2.38 -10.95 -8.89
N ILE A 275 2.36 -12.10 -8.24
CA ILE A 275 1.12 -12.83 -7.96
C ILE A 275 0.34 -12.14 -6.84
N ALA A 276 1.02 -11.73 -5.77
CA ALA A 276 0.39 -11.03 -4.66
C ALA A 276 -0.24 -9.70 -5.11
N GLY A 277 0.44 -8.96 -6.00
CA GLY A 277 -0.04 -7.72 -6.60
C GLY A 277 -1.30 -7.87 -7.47
N LEU A 278 -1.63 -9.10 -7.90
CA LEU A 278 -2.84 -9.38 -8.67
C LEU A 278 -4.07 -9.66 -7.80
N ALA A 279 -3.89 -9.91 -6.49
CA ALA A 279 -4.95 -10.44 -5.64
C ALA A 279 -6.18 -9.51 -5.54
N PHE A 280 -5.95 -8.20 -5.39
CA PHE A 280 -7.03 -7.22 -5.29
C PHE A 280 -7.62 -6.82 -6.64
N VAL A 281 -6.79 -6.67 -7.66
CA VAL A 281 -7.23 -6.28 -9.01
C VAL A 281 -8.05 -7.38 -9.71
N THR A 282 -7.93 -8.64 -9.26
CA THR A 282 -8.70 -9.78 -9.81
C THR A 282 -10.05 -10.03 -9.11
N GLY A 283 -10.42 -9.21 -8.12
CA GLY A 283 -11.74 -9.24 -7.48
C GLY A 283 -12.02 -10.49 -6.64
N SER A 284 -10.98 -11.11 -6.07
CA SER A 284 -11.09 -12.34 -5.28
C SER A 284 -11.78 -12.11 -3.92
N LYS A 285 -12.73 -12.98 -3.54
CA LYS A 285 -13.45 -12.88 -2.24
C LYS A 285 -12.60 -13.33 -1.05
N SER A 286 -11.64 -14.20 -1.32
CA SER A 286 -10.58 -14.64 -0.42
C SER A 286 -9.28 -14.59 -1.21
N ILE A 287 -8.14 -14.42 -0.55
CA ILE A 287 -6.84 -14.37 -1.21
C ILE A 287 -5.86 -15.32 -0.53
N PRO A 288 -4.87 -15.88 -1.24
CA PRO A 288 -3.84 -16.69 -0.60
C PRO A 288 -3.02 -15.85 0.39
N ALA A 289 -2.62 -16.46 1.49
CA ALA A 289 -1.67 -15.86 2.43
C ALA A 289 -0.29 -15.69 1.76
N TYR A 290 0.46 -14.65 2.14
CA TYR A 290 1.77 -14.40 1.56
C TYR A 290 2.83 -15.34 2.15
N SER A 291 3.71 -15.83 1.28
CA SER A 291 4.91 -16.56 1.67
C SER A 291 6.03 -16.25 0.69
N GLU A 292 7.10 -15.63 1.18
CA GLU A 292 8.27 -15.26 0.37
C GLU A 292 8.95 -16.48 -0.26
N SER A 293 8.81 -17.65 0.36
CA SER A 293 9.40 -18.93 -0.09
C SER A 293 8.51 -19.72 -1.06
N ALA A 294 7.30 -19.25 -1.36
CA ALA A 294 6.41 -19.96 -2.28
C ALA A 294 6.99 -19.98 -3.70
N SER A 295 6.75 -21.07 -4.44
CA SER A 295 7.01 -21.05 -5.89
C SER A 295 5.96 -20.22 -6.61
N LEU A 296 6.36 -19.53 -7.68
CA LEU A 296 5.46 -18.76 -8.56
C LEU A 296 4.22 -19.55 -8.95
N GLU A 297 4.42 -20.77 -9.43
CA GLU A 297 3.34 -21.64 -9.90
C GLU A 297 2.37 -22.03 -8.78
N HIS A 298 2.89 -22.25 -7.56
CA HIS A 298 2.03 -22.54 -6.41
C HIS A 298 1.19 -21.31 -6.00
N ALA A 299 1.82 -20.13 -5.95
CA ALA A 299 1.12 -18.89 -5.65
C ALA A 299 0.06 -18.57 -6.71
N TRP A 300 0.40 -18.72 -8.00
CA TRP A 300 -0.51 -18.52 -9.12
C TRP A 300 -1.70 -19.48 -9.07
N THR A 301 -1.44 -20.78 -8.86
CA THR A 301 -2.51 -21.77 -8.70
C THR A 301 -3.47 -21.38 -7.58
N ALA A 302 -2.94 -20.94 -6.43
CA ALA A 302 -3.76 -20.53 -5.30
C ALA A 302 -4.60 -19.27 -5.61
N LEU A 303 -4.03 -18.29 -6.32
CA LEU A 303 -4.76 -17.11 -6.76
C LEU A 303 -5.87 -17.46 -7.75
N VAL A 304 -5.58 -18.28 -8.77
CA VAL A 304 -6.58 -18.74 -9.76
C VAL A 304 -7.73 -19.47 -9.07
N ASP A 305 -7.43 -20.33 -8.09
CA ASP A 305 -8.46 -21.04 -7.32
C ASP A 305 -9.35 -20.08 -6.51
N SER A 306 -8.85 -18.89 -6.13
CA SER A 306 -9.59 -17.89 -5.35
C SER A 306 -10.33 -16.83 -6.16
N MET A 307 -10.00 -16.70 -7.45
CA MET A 307 -10.65 -15.76 -8.36
C MET A 307 -12.15 -15.97 -8.45
N HIS A 308 -12.88 -14.88 -8.68
CA HIS A 308 -14.31 -14.96 -8.94
C HIS A 308 -14.57 -15.79 -10.22
N ALA A 309 -15.72 -16.49 -10.28
CA ALA A 309 -16.09 -17.30 -11.45
C ALA A 309 -16.02 -16.53 -12.78
N TRP A 310 -16.43 -15.26 -12.80
CA TRP A 310 -16.31 -14.37 -13.97
C TRP A 310 -14.85 -14.15 -14.39
N THR A 311 -13.98 -13.76 -13.46
CA THR A 311 -12.53 -13.59 -13.70
C THR A 311 -11.88 -14.89 -14.20
N ARG A 312 -12.26 -16.05 -13.65
CA ARG A 312 -11.76 -17.36 -14.12
C ARG A 312 -12.26 -17.71 -15.52
N THR A 313 -13.48 -17.32 -15.88
CA THR A 313 -14.01 -17.50 -17.24
C THR A 313 -13.26 -16.64 -18.23
N GLU A 314 -12.96 -15.38 -17.91
CA GLU A 314 -12.11 -14.54 -18.76
C GLU A 314 -10.73 -15.17 -18.96
N LEU A 315 -10.12 -15.65 -17.87
CA LEU A 315 -8.84 -16.34 -17.92
C LEU A 315 -8.91 -17.63 -18.78
N PHE A 316 -10.01 -18.39 -18.71
CA PHE A 316 -10.26 -19.56 -19.57
C PHE A 316 -10.34 -19.20 -21.05
N VAL A 317 -10.99 -18.07 -21.38
CA VAL A 317 -11.09 -17.60 -22.76
C VAL A 317 -9.71 -17.19 -23.31
N LEU A 318 -8.85 -16.61 -22.47
CA LEU A 318 -7.48 -16.23 -22.85
C LEU A 318 -6.54 -17.44 -22.98
N CYS A 319 -6.64 -18.38 -22.05
CA CYS A 319 -5.76 -19.55 -21.93
C CYS A 319 -6.59 -20.84 -21.79
N PRO A 320 -7.20 -21.36 -22.88
CA PRO A 320 -8.12 -22.50 -22.82
C PRO A 320 -7.40 -23.84 -22.56
N GLU A 321 -6.12 -23.92 -22.90
CA GLU A 321 -5.32 -25.12 -22.68
C GLU A 321 -4.97 -25.27 -21.19
N PRO A 322 -5.05 -26.48 -20.62
CA PRO A 322 -4.55 -26.72 -19.28
C PRO A 322 -3.05 -26.47 -19.22
N GLY A 323 -2.57 -25.95 -18.10
CA GLY A 323 -1.15 -25.88 -17.78
C GLY A 323 -0.60 -27.21 -17.29
N ASP A 324 0.63 -27.19 -16.80
CA ASP A 324 1.42 -28.39 -16.48
C ASP A 324 0.90 -29.19 -15.26
N ARG A 325 -0.17 -28.73 -14.58
CA ARG A 325 -0.64 -29.28 -13.31
C ARG A 325 -2.02 -29.94 -13.39
N GLY A 326 -2.00 -31.25 -13.63
CA GLY A 326 -3.09 -32.17 -13.28
C GLY A 326 -4.25 -32.25 -14.27
N PRO A 327 -5.34 -32.98 -13.93
CA PRO A 327 -6.41 -33.31 -14.87
C PRO A 327 -7.51 -32.25 -15.00
N LYS A 328 -7.45 -31.17 -14.21
CA LYS A 328 -8.46 -30.07 -14.24
C LYS A 328 -7.84 -28.86 -14.89
N TRP A 329 -8.62 -28.13 -15.68
CA TRP A 329 -8.16 -26.89 -16.29
C TRP A 329 -7.69 -25.89 -15.24
N ARG A 330 -6.42 -25.47 -15.38
CA ARG A 330 -5.77 -24.34 -14.71
C ARG A 330 -4.62 -23.89 -15.60
N PRO A 331 -4.52 -22.61 -15.97
CA PRO A 331 -3.38 -22.13 -16.73
C PRO A 331 -2.17 -22.06 -15.80
N SER A 332 -1.00 -22.38 -16.33
CA SER A 332 0.28 -22.12 -15.64
C SER A 332 0.59 -20.64 -15.63
N TRP A 333 1.50 -20.21 -14.76
CA TRP A 333 1.97 -18.82 -14.77
C TRP A 333 2.73 -18.43 -16.05
N HIS A 334 3.19 -19.38 -16.87
CA HIS A 334 3.98 -19.08 -18.08
C HIS A 334 3.16 -19.11 -19.38
N GLN A 335 1.90 -19.55 -19.31
CA GLN A 335 0.92 -19.47 -20.40
C GLN A 335 0.30 -18.09 -20.41
#